data_AF-A0A0A2VAY2-F1
#
_entry.id   AF-A0A0A2VAY2-F1
#
_cell.length_a   1.000
_cell.length_b   1.000
_cell.length_c   1.000
_cell.angle_alpha   90.00
_cell.angle_beta   90.00
_cell.angle_gamma   90.00
#
_symmetry.space_group_name_H-M   'P 1'
#
loop_
_entity.id
_entity.type
_entity.pdbx_description
1 polymer ?
#
loop_
_entity_poly.entity_id
_entity_poly.type
_entity_poly.pdbx_seq_one_letter_code
_entity_poly.pdbx_strand_id
1 'polypeptide(L)'
;MDKAVRVSWHRLIKGPCDPPEVEAMQYVAAHTSIPIPKVHKIHTTESGFIYIEMEYVQGSTLFLPRMSAGDKASVLGQLKRYVEELRALPPPSSGLVSSAFGNPAHDGRIGGRFFGPMSVDAFQELARGQLIMEEVPLLGEEVRQVHTSRYEIKFTHADLAGRNIIVRGGDIAAIIDWAYAGWYPEYWEFTKAHYVTLLDDWQDNVRTAISPYDLELAAEEILWRRLPEPGTAMTTHFRGKVVEHPGSYPSATWLEARSKLQADDLWSFTDSTDLSPTAGSNVPYNSRSWVATLEGRMRSVFGHKAYHWGVLIVPKEKRPGRVAHAFEATDASVIDPVTFRMTNPSMEWRYNARLGVDPELSHKLLGQLVVGEIPEGAAPKALDTFFEAVPLPVRNTEPQQGCVTWSMNALRALQKRGWAWDFDLDVFKDDALAYADDRIKGKDATEPKLKYYLKDKRCQSDGGVDEADK
;
A
#
# COMPACT_ATOMS: atom_id res chain seq x y z
N MET A 1 1.29 7.44 -15.97
CA MET A 1 0.81 6.19 -15.35
C MET A 1 0.65 6.45 -13.87
N ASP A 2 -0.46 6.03 -13.28
CA ASP A 2 -0.67 6.21 -11.84
C ASP A 2 0.33 5.34 -11.08
N LYS A 3 1.32 5.96 -10.43
CA LYS A 3 2.35 5.26 -9.65
C LYS A 3 1.80 4.65 -8.35
N ALA A 4 0.48 4.63 -8.13
CA ALA A 4 -0.13 4.20 -6.87
C ALA A 4 -1.49 3.54 -7.09
N VAL A 5 -1.70 2.39 -6.45
CA VAL A 5 -2.92 1.59 -6.55
C VAL A 5 -3.42 1.21 -5.15
N ARG A 6 -4.66 1.57 -4.82
CA ARG A 6 -5.29 1.20 -3.53
C ARG A 6 -5.71 -0.27 -3.57
N VAL A 7 -5.13 -1.13 -2.74
CA VAL A 7 -5.40 -2.58 -2.75
C VAL A 7 -6.38 -3.05 -1.66
N SER A 8 -6.67 -2.22 -0.66
CA SER A 8 -7.79 -2.45 0.28
C SER A 8 -8.29 -1.14 0.88
N TRP A 9 -9.29 -1.21 1.76
CA TRP A 9 -9.76 -0.04 2.52
C TRP A 9 -8.63 0.70 3.26
N HIS A 10 -7.58 -0.02 3.67
CA HIS A 10 -6.48 0.49 4.50
C HIS A 10 -5.10 0.33 3.86
N ARG A 11 -4.99 -0.15 2.60
CA ARG A 11 -3.70 -0.40 1.94
C ARG A 11 -3.61 0.18 0.53
N LEU A 12 -2.42 0.64 0.19
CA LEU A 12 -2.03 1.15 -1.11
C LEU A 12 -0.64 0.60 -1.46
N ILE A 13 -0.43 0.27 -2.74
CA ILE A 13 0.89 -0.08 -3.29
C ILE A 13 1.32 1.07 -4.20
N LYS A 14 2.47 1.68 -3.90
CA LYS A 14 3.12 2.67 -4.78
C LYS A 14 4.27 2.00 -5.54
N GLY A 15 4.41 2.28 -6.83
CA GLY A 15 5.59 1.93 -7.61
C GLY A 15 5.42 2.11 -9.13
N PRO A 16 6.51 1.96 -9.90
CA PRO A 16 7.87 1.76 -9.42
C PRO A 16 8.40 3.00 -8.67
N CYS A 17 9.04 2.74 -7.53
CA CYS A 17 9.65 3.73 -6.64
C CYS A 17 11.18 3.68 -6.76
N ASP A 18 11.81 4.81 -6.48
CA ASP A 18 13.27 4.90 -6.37
C ASP A 18 13.73 4.60 -4.94
N PRO A 19 14.98 4.13 -4.72
CA PRO A 19 15.49 3.82 -3.39
C PRO A 19 15.38 4.95 -2.35
N PRO A 20 15.63 6.24 -2.67
CA PRO A 20 15.52 7.34 -1.71
C PRO A 20 14.14 7.44 -1.03
N GLU A 21 13.04 7.07 -1.71
CA GLU A 21 11.72 7.09 -1.10
C GLU A 21 11.62 6.11 0.08
N VAL A 22 12.15 4.89 -0.11
CA VAL A 22 12.15 3.85 0.93
C VAL A 22 13.01 4.28 2.12
N GLU A 23 14.22 4.79 1.85
CA GLU A 23 15.15 5.24 2.88
C GLU A 23 14.54 6.39 3.70
N ALA A 24 13.96 7.39 3.02
CA ALA A 24 13.35 8.55 3.67
C ALA A 24 12.14 8.16 4.53
N MET A 25 11.22 7.33 4.02
CA MET A 25 10.08 6.86 4.81
C MET A 25 10.52 6.07 6.05
N GLN A 26 11.53 5.22 5.93
CA GLN A 26 12.09 4.48 7.08
C GLN A 26 12.76 5.42 8.09
N TYR A 27 13.54 6.39 7.61
CA TYR A 27 14.24 7.34 8.47
C TYR A 27 13.27 8.25 9.22
N VAL A 28 12.28 8.84 8.53
CA VAL A 28 11.29 9.75 9.12
C VAL A 28 10.41 9.02 10.15
N ALA A 29 9.96 7.80 9.85
CA ALA A 29 9.20 6.97 10.80
C ALA A 29 9.96 6.63 12.09
N ALA A 30 11.29 6.54 12.02
CA ALA A 30 12.13 6.15 13.16
C ALA A 30 12.59 7.34 14.02
N HIS A 31 12.64 8.56 13.46
CA HIS A 31 13.25 9.72 14.11
C HIS A 31 12.30 10.90 14.35
N THR A 32 11.03 10.82 13.94
CA THR A 32 10.07 11.95 14.06
C THR A 32 8.67 11.52 14.49
N SER A 33 7.88 12.50 14.93
CA SER A 33 6.44 12.41 15.19
C SER A 33 5.56 12.66 13.96
N ILE A 34 6.17 12.91 12.80
CA ILE A 34 5.49 13.30 11.56
C ILE A 34 4.59 12.16 11.09
N PRO A 35 3.29 12.42 10.87
CA PRO A 35 2.40 11.39 10.36
C PRO A 35 2.78 11.09 8.91
N ILE A 36 3.22 9.86 8.64
CA ILE A 36 3.48 9.35 7.30
C ILE A 36 2.78 7.98 7.11
N PRO A 37 2.48 7.55 5.88
CA PRO A 37 1.88 6.24 5.64
C PRO A 37 2.75 5.12 6.19
N LYS A 38 2.19 4.27 7.05
CA LYS A 38 2.93 3.13 7.61
C LYS A 38 3.30 2.13 6.51
N VAL A 39 4.59 1.96 6.25
CA VAL A 39 5.09 0.89 5.37
C VAL A 39 4.76 -0.47 5.98
N HIS A 40 4.17 -1.36 5.18
CA HIS A 40 3.85 -2.74 5.55
C HIS A 40 4.84 -3.73 4.96
N LYS A 41 5.16 -3.57 3.67
CA LYS A 41 6.12 -4.41 2.95
C LYS A 41 6.74 -3.64 1.78
N ILE A 42 7.97 -3.98 1.44
CA ILE A 42 8.63 -3.57 0.21
C ILE A 42 8.72 -4.82 -0.67
N HIS A 43 8.38 -4.68 -1.95
CA HIS A 43 8.43 -5.76 -2.94
C HIS A 43 9.40 -5.33 -4.04
N THR A 44 10.31 -6.22 -4.44
CA THR A 44 11.27 -5.99 -5.53
C THR A 44 11.01 -7.03 -6.61
N THR A 45 10.92 -6.59 -7.86
CA THR A 45 10.78 -7.49 -9.02
C THR A 45 12.13 -8.04 -9.47
N GLU A 46 12.14 -9.14 -10.23
CA GLU A 46 13.36 -9.67 -10.87
C GLU A 46 14.10 -8.62 -11.72
N SER A 47 13.35 -7.71 -12.35
CA SER A 47 13.87 -6.57 -13.12
C SER A 47 14.33 -5.38 -12.25
N GLY A 48 14.32 -5.51 -10.92
CA GLY A 48 14.85 -4.53 -9.98
C GLY A 48 13.92 -3.37 -9.61
N PHE A 49 12.70 -3.31 -10.16
CA PHE A 49 11.71 -2.30 -9.77
C PHE A 49 11.20 -2.52 -8.34
N ILE A 50 11.13 -1.44 -7.57
CA ILE A 50 10.69 -1.42 -6.16
C ILE A 50 9.23 -0.97 -6.08
N TYR A 51 8.43 -1.65 -5.26
CA TYR A 51 7.06 -1.28 -4.93
C TYR A 51 6.88 -1.24 -3.41
N ILE A 52 6.27 -0.18 -2.89
CA ILE A 52 6.03 0.07 -1.47
C ILE A 52 4.56 -0.23 -1.16
N GLU A 53 4.29 -1.30 -0.40
CA GLU A 53 2.98 -1.55 0.20
C GLU A 53 2.90 -0.83 1.54
N MET A 54 1.93 0.09 1.66
CA MET A 54 1.78 0.98 2.81
C MET A 54 0.31 1.28 3.13
N GLU A 55 0.09 1.94 4.26
CA GLU A 55 -1.22 2.40 4.70
C GLU A 55 -1.89 3.34 3.67
N TYR A 56 -3.16 3.10 3.38
CA TYR A 56 -4.01 4.09 2.71
C TYR A 56 -4.61 5.05 3.75
N VAL A 57 -4.00 6.23 3.88
CA VAL A 57 -4.44 7.27 4.82
C VAL A 57 -5.71 7.94 4.30
N GLN A 58 -6.78 7.88 5.09
CA GLN A 58 -8.05 8.54 4.76
C GLN A 58 -7.93 10.06 4.92
N GLY A 59 -8.49 10.82 3.98
CA GLY A 59 -8.55 12.28 4.02
C GLY A 59 -8.63 12.88 2.62
N SER A 60 -8.49 14.21 2.55
CA SER A 60 -8.37 14.95 1.29
C SER A 60 -6.97 15.55 1.18
N THR A 61 -6.45 15.73 -0.03
CA THR A 61 -5.24 16.55 -0.24
C THR A 61 -5.49 17.99 0.19
N LEU A 62 -4.47 18.64 0.76
CA LEU A 62 -4.56 20.00 1.26
C LEU A 62 -4.83 20.99 0.13
N PHE A 63 -5.96 21.69 0.22
CA PHE A 63 -6.33 22.78 -0.68
C PHE A 63 -6.85 23.97 0.14
N LEU A 64 -5.92 24.86 0.51
CA LEU A 64 -6.12 26.00 1.41
C LEU A 64 -7.32 26.90 1.04
N PRO A 65 -7.69 27.15 -0.24
CA PRO A 65 -8.82 28.02 -0.58
C PRO A 65 -10.21 27.48 -0.18
N ARG A 66 -10.33 26.18 0.15
CA ARG A 66 -11.60 25.56 0.59
C ARG A 66 -11.69 25.36 2.10
N MET A 67 -10.69 25.79 2.87
CA MET A 67 -10.63 25.61 4.32
C MET A 67 -11.25 26.79 5.06
N SER A 68 -11.78 26.56 6.26
CA SER A 68 -12.10 27.67 7.16
C SER A 68 -10.81 28.34 7.64
N ALA A 69 -10.91 29.60 8.10
CA ALA A 69 -9.75 30.31 8.64
C ALA A 69 -9.12 29.59 9.86
N GLY A 70 -9.94 28.92 10.67
CA GLY A 70 -9.48 28.13 11.81
C GLY A 70 -8.74 26.86 11.39
N ASP A 71 -9.32 26.08 10.48
CA ASP A 71 -8.69 24.85 9.96
C ASP A 71 -7.38 25.16 9.23
N LYS A 72 -7.36 26.26 8.45
CA LYS A 72 -6.17 26.74 7.75
C LYS A 72 -5.05 27.11 8.73
N ALA A 73 -5.36 27.85 9.80
CA ALA A 73 -4.40 28.20 10.83
C ALA A 73 -3.88 26.96 11.60
N SER A 74 -4.76 25.99 11.89
CA SER A 74 -4.39 24.72 12.51
C SER A 74 -3.40 23.93 11.64
N VAL A 75 -3.74 23.68 10.37
CA VAL A 75 -2.88 22.93 9.45
C VAL A 75 -1.53 23.60 9.23
N LEU A 76 -1.48 24.94 9.07
CA LEU A 76 -0.20 25.64 8.90
C LEU A 76 0.64 25.61 10.18
N GLY A 77 0.03 25.71 11.36
CA GLY A 77 0.72 25.52 12.65
C GLY A 77 1.25 24.10 12.85
N GLN A 78 0.52 23.07 12.37
CA GLN A 78 1.00 21.69 12.37
C GLN A 78 2.15 21.49 11.39
N LEU A 79 2.00 21.98 10.16
CA LEU A 79 3.04 21.91 9.11
C LEU A 79 4.35 22.56 9.59
N LYS A 80 4.26 23.73 10.23
CA LYS A 80 5.42 24.40 10.83
C LYS A 80 6.18 23.50 11.80
N ARG A 81 5.50 22.90 12.77
CA ARG A 81 6.12 22.02 13.77
C ARG A 81 6.77 20.79 13.13
N TYR A 82 6.15 20.21 12.11
CA TYR A 82 6.72 19.07 11.38
C TYR A 82 7.95 19.46 10.54
N VAL A 83 7.95 20.65 9.94
CA VAL A 83 9.14 21.18 9.25
C VAL A 83 10.27 21.47 10.24
N GLU A 84 9.98 22.07 11.39
CA GLU A 84 10.92 22.29 12.49
C GLU A 84 11.52 20.96 13.00
N GLU A 85 10.70 19.92 13.14
CA GLU A 85 11.15 18.57 13.51
C GLU A 85 12.09 17.97 12.45
N LEU A 86 11.77 18.07 11.15
CA LEU A 86 12.70 17.67 10.08
C LEU A 86 14.03 18.46 10.12
N ARG A 87 13.96 19.79 10.34
CA ARG A 87 15.17 20.64 10.42
C ARG A 87 16.03 20.33 11.65
N ALA A 88 15.47 19.72 12.69
CA ALA A 88 16.19 19.35 13.91
C ALA A 88 16.93 18.01 13.80
N LEU A 89 16.68 17.20 12.76
CA LEU A 89 17.33 15.90 12.57
C LEU A 89 18.85 16.08 12.32
N PRO A 90 19.72 15.37 13.07
CA PRO A 90 21.17 15.47 12.90
C PRO A 90 21.63 14.69 11.66
N PRO A 91 22.43 15.28 10.75
CA PRO A 91 22.94 14.56 9.59
C PRO A 91 23.91 13.44 10.00
N PRO A 92 23.85 12.25 9.38
CA PRO A 92 24.73 11.12 9.69
C PRO A 92 26.19 11.38 9.29
N SER A 93 26.42 12.30 8.35
CA SER A 93 27.72 12.82 7.96
C SER A 93 27.60 14.32 7.67
N SER A 94 28.50 15.12 8.22
CA SER A 94 28.42 16.58 8.09
C SER A 94 28.76 17.05 6.67
N GLY A 95 27.96 17.99 6.15
CA GLY A 95 28.26 18.72 4.91
C GLY A 95 27.98 17.99 3.59
N LEU A 96 27.36 16.80 3.61
CA LEU A 96 27.02 16.04 2.40
C LEU A 96 25.55 16.12 2.01
N VAL A 97 25.30 16.49 0.75
CA VAL A 97 24.02 16.32 0.06
C VAL A 97 23.88 14.86 -0.36
N SER A 98 22.81 14.20 0.07
CA SER A 98 22.61 12.74 -0.06
C SER A 98 21.17 12.31 0.23
N SER A 99 20.80 11.06 -0.05
CA SER A 99 19.55 10.46 0.43
C SER A 99 19.58 10.25 1.96
N ALA A 100 18.46 9.85 2.56
CA ALA A 100 18.33 9.70 4.01
C ALA A 100 19.44 8.84 4.68
N PHE A 101 19.88 7.74 4.06
CA PHE A 101 20.96 6.88 4.57
C PHE A 101 22.36 7.21 4.00
N GLY A 102 22.55 8.38 3.40
CA GLY A 102 23.86 8.78 2.86
C GLY A 102 24.21 8.16 1.50
N ASN A 103 23.20 7.70 0.74
CA ASN A 103 23.35 7.23 -0.64
C ASN A 103 23.14 8.40 -1.63
N PRO A 104 23.28 8.19 -2.96
CA PRO A 104 22.90 9.18 -3.96
C PRO A 104 21.44 9.60 -3.83
N ALA A 105 21.18 10.91 -3.90
CA ALA A 105 19.86 11.51 -3.88
C ALA A 105 19.22 11.55 -5.27
N HIS A 106 17.92 11.88 -5.32
CA HIS A 106 17.16 12.14 -6.54
C HIS A 106 16.31 13.39 -6.30
N ASP A 107 16.22 14.29 -7.29
CA ASP A 107 15.38 15.49 -7.21
C ASP A 107 15.02 15.96 -8.63
N GLY A 108 13.72 16.06 -8.94
CA GLY A 108 13.23 16.49 -10.25
C GLY A 108 13.56 17.94 -10.67
N ARG A 109 14.09 18.79 -9.77
CA ARG A 109 14.68 20.11 -10.11
C ARG A 109 16.09 19.96 -10.68
N ILE A 110 16.83 18.94 -10.22
CA ILE A 110 18.16 18.60 -10.73
C ILE A 110 18.04 17.75 -12.00
N GLY A 111 17.09 16.83 -12.08
CA GLY A 111 16.77 16.06 -13.29
C GLY A 111 16.52 14.58 -13.01
N GLY A 112 16.25 13.81 -14.06
CA GLY A 112 15.87 12.39 -13.97
C GLY A 112 17.03 11.42 -13.67
N ARG A 113 18.07 11.84 -12.97
CA ARG A 113 19.24 11.02 -12.61
C ARG A 113 19.59 11.19 -11.13
N PHE A 114 20.09 10.11 -10.53
CA PHE A 114 20.66 10.18 -9.17
C PHE A 114 21.98 10.98 -9.15
N PHE A 115 22.22 11.67 -8.04
CA PHE A 115 23.44 12.47 -7.83
C PHE A 115 23.97 12.33 -6.40
N GLY A 116 25.28 12.53 -6.25
CA GLY A 116 25.97 12.49 -4.95
C GLY A 116 26.25 11.06 -4.45
N PRO A 117 26.57 10.87 -3.16
CA PRO A 117 26.75 11.93 -2.15
C PRO A 117 27.82 12.95 -2.54
N MET A 118 27.62 14.23 -2.22
CA MET A 118 28.55 15.31 -2.60
C MET A 118 28.51 16.49 -1.61
N SER A 119 29.50 17.38 -1.66
CA SER A 119 29.46 18.62 -0.87
C SER A 119 28.37 19.59 -1.33
N VAL A 120 28.02 20.56 -0.48
CA VAL A 120 27.15 21.70 -0.85
C VAL A 120 27.69 22.42 -2.09
N ASP A 121 29.00 22.70 -2.14
CA ASP A 121 29.64 23.41 -3.26
C ASP A 121 29.47 22.66 -4.59
N ALA A 122 29.64 21.33 -4.59
CA ALA A 122 29.46 20.49 -5.76
C ALA A 122 27.98 20.32 -6.17
N PHE A 123 27.07 20.32 -5.19
CA PHE A 123 25.63 20.32 -5.45
C PHE A 123 25.17 21.66 -6.06
N GLN A 124 25.70 22.78 -5.56
CA GLN A 124 25.49 24.10 -6.13
C GLN A 124 26.12 24.23 -7.52
N GLU A 125 27.25 23.58 -7.78
CA GLU A 125 27.86 23.47 -9.12
C GLU A 125 26.97 22.69 -10.09
N LEU A 126 26.39 21.59 -9.63
CA LEU A 126 25.39 20.84 -10.39
C LEU A 126 24.13 21.68 -10.65
N ALA A 127 23.59 22.38 -9.65
CA ALA A 127 22.40 23.22 -9.79
C ALA A 127 22.56 24.40 -10.77
N ARG A 128 23.80 24.88 -10.97
CA ARG A 128 24.18 25.88 -11.98
C ARG A 128 24.75 25.29 -13.28
N GLY A 129 24.52 24.01 -13.56
CA GLY A 129 24.88 23.39 -14.85
C GLY A 129 26.39 23.31 -15.12
N GLN A 130 27.21 23.15 -14.07
CA GLN A 130 28.68 23.11 -14.15
C GLN A 130 29.34 24.40 -14.66
N LEU A 131 28.64 25.55 -14.58
CA LEU A 131 29.25 26.85 -14.87
C LEU A 131 30.28 27.22 -13.81
N ILE A 132 31.46 27.67 -14.27
CA ILE A 132 32.54 28.17 -13.41
C ILE A 132 32.16 29.53 -12.79
N MET A 133 32.74 29.86 -11.63
CA MET A 133 32.33 31.02 -10.84
C MET A 133 32.58 32.36 -11.55
N GLU A 134 33.50 32.41 -12.52
CA GLU A 134 33.76 33.54 -13.40
C GLU A 134 32.61 33.82 -14.38
N GLU A 135 31.82 32.79 -14.74
CA GLU A 135 30.69 32.88 -15.66
C GLU A 135 29.34 33.02 -14.93
N VAL A 136 29.26 32.68 -13.63
CA VAL A 136 28.05 32.85 -12.81
C VAL A 136 27.45 34.27 -12.81
N PRO A 137 28.23 35.37 -12.83
CA PRO A 137 27.67 36.73 -12.98
C PRO A 137 26.82 36.94 -14.23
N LEU A 138 26.93 36.09 -15.26
CA LEU A 138 26.07 36.13 -16.44
C LEU A 138 24.64 35.65 -16.15
N LEU A 139 24.45 34.86 -15.08
CA LEU A 139 23.14 34.39 -14.61
C LEU A 139 22.44 35.48 -13.79
N GLY A 140 23.15 36.05 -12.81
CA GLY A 140 22.69 37.11 -11.91
C GLY A 140 23.62 37.26 -10.71
N GLU A 141 23.55 38.41 -10.04
CA GLU A 141 24.33 38.68 -8.82
C GLU A 141 23.79 37.86 -7.64
N GLU A 142 22.48 37.60 -7.63
CA GLU A 142 21.77 36.74 -6.69
C GLU A 142 22.36 35.31 -6.71
N VAL A 143 22.52 34.75 -7.92
CA VAL A 143 23.15 33.42 -8.11
C VAL A 143 24.60 33.43 -7.65
N ARG A 144 25.35 34.50 -7.95
CA ARG A 144 26.75 34.64 -7.51
C ARG A 144 26.85 34.69 -5.97
N GLN A 145 25.97 35.43 -5.31
CA GLN A 145 25.94 35.54 -3.86
C GLN A 145 25.55 34.20 -3.20
N VAL A 146 24.48 33.56 -3.65
CA VAL A 146 24.00 32.27 -3.11
C VAL A 146 25.04 31.15 -3.30
N HIS A 147 25.68 31.08 -4.47
CA HIS A 147 26.70 30.06 -4.75
C HIS A 147 28.10 30.42 -4.21
N THR A 148 28.20 31.45 -3.35
CA THR A 148 29.39 31.75 -2.52
C THR A 148 29.09 31.78 -1.01
N SER A 149 27.82 31.65 -0.62
CA SER A 149 27.38 31.47 0.77
C SER A 149 27.73 30.08 1.32
N ARG A 150 27.71 29.94 2.64
CA ARG A 150 27.80 28.65 3.34
C ARG A 150 26.44 28.31 3.93
N TYR A 151 26.03 27.05 3.82
CA TYR A 151 24.76 26.54 4.30
C TYR A 151 24.94 25.33 5.20
N GLU A 152 24.08 25.20 6.21
CA GLU A 152 23.94 23.95 6.96
C GLU A 152 23.21 22.89 6.11
N ILE A 153 23.55 21.62 6.34
CA ILE A 153 22.81 20.48 5.79
C ILE A 153 21.64 20.14 6.72
N LYS A 154 20.43 20.03 6.17
CA LYS A 154 19.19 19.70 6.89
C LYS A 154 18.43 18.58 6.18
N PHE A 155 17.71 17.75 6.94
CA PHE A 155 16.80 16.78 6.34
C PHE A 155 15.62 17.52 5.68
N THR A 156 15.32 17.16 4.44
CA THR A 156 14.48 17.91 3.51
C THR A 156 13.58 16.94 2.77
N HIS A 157 12.29 17.26 2.64
CA HIS A 157 11.32 16.50 1.88
C HIS A 157 11.45 16.76 0.37
N ALA A 158 11.79 17.99 -0.01
CA ALA A 158 12.04 18.43 -1.40
C ALA A 158 10.87 18.23 -2.38
N ASP A 159 9.66 17.95 -1.88
CA ASP A 159 8.41 17.97 -2.65
C ASP A 159 7.22 18.41 -1.78
N LEU A 160 7.47 19.24 -0.77
CA LEU A 160 6.43 19.64 0.18
C LEU A 160 5.45 20.61 -0.49
N ALA A 161 4.26 20.11 -0.80
CA ALA A 161 3.19 20.80 -1.52
C ALA A 161 1.82 20.34 -1.00
N GLY A 162 0.76 21.14 -1.21
CA GLY A 162 -0.59 20.78 -0.77
C GLY A 162 -1.09 19.41 -1.28
N ARG A 163 -0.68 19.00 -2.50
CA ARG A 163 -0.99 17.65 -3.04
C ARG A 163 -0.40 16.50 -2.22
N ASN A 164 0.69 16.75 -1.48
CA ASN A 164 1.46 15.77 -0.72
C ASN A 164 1.16 15.84 0.78
N ILE A 165 0.14 16.60 1.18
CA ILE A 165 -0.34 16.71 2.56
C ILE A 165 -1.80 16.26 2.59
N ILE A 166 -2.09 15.18 3.30
CA ILE A 166 -3.45 14.68 3.52
C ILE A 166 -4.00 15.30 4.80
N VAL A 167 -5.20 15.85 4.75
CA VAL A 167 -5.87 16.50 5.89
C VAL A 167 -7.23 15.86 6.24
N ARG A 168 -7.58 15.92 7.52
CA ARG A 168 -8.88 15.54 8.08
C ARG A 168 -9.29 16.59 9.12
N GLY A 169 -10.38 17.32 8.88
CA GLY A 169 -11.01 18.19 9.90
C GLY A 169 -10.09 19.24 10.54
N GLY A 170 -9.18 19.84 9.79
CA GLY A 170 -8.22 20.84 10.31
C GLY A 170 -6.91 20.25 10.86
N ASP A 171 -6.73 18.92 10.80
CA ASP A 171 -5.50 18.21 11.16
C ASP A 171 -4.78 17.62 9.94
N ILE A 172 -3.45 17.57 10.00
CA ILE A 172 -2.62 16.83 9.06
C ILE A 172 -2.69 15.35 9.40
N ALA A 173 -3.30 14.58 8.51
CA ALA A 173 -3.46 13.13 8.62
C ALA A 173 -2.24 12.35 8.13
N ALA A 174 -1.52 12.87 7.12
CA ALA A 174 -0.21 12.38 6.69
C ALA A 174 0.51 13.37 5.77
N ILE A 175 1.85 13.29 5.73
CA ILE A 175 2.71 13.84 4.68
C ILE A 175 3.22 12.67 3.82
N ILE A 176 3.10 12.78 2.49
CA ILE A 176 3.30 11.69 1.53
C ILE A 176 4.27 12.09 0.39
N ASP A 177 4.69 11.10 -0.40
CA ASP A 177 5.60 11.26 -1.55
C ASP A 177 7.02 11.75 -1.19
N TRP A 178 7.71 10.94 -0.39
CA TRP A 178 9.07 11.21 0.09
C TRP A 178 10.17 10.89 -0.96
N ALA A 179 9.81 10.87 -2.25
CA ALA A 179 10.69 10.35 -3.31
C ALA A 179 11.95 11.19 -3.58
N TYR A 180 11.94 12.48 -3.23
CA TYR A 180 13.10 13.37 -3.34
C TYR A 180 13.77 13.69 -1.99
N ALA A 181 13.31 13.06 -0.92
CA ALA A 181 13.71 13.42 0.42
C ALA A 181 15.13 12.93 0.79
N GLY A 182 15.83 13.72 1.59
CA GLY A 182 17.22 13.47 1.95
C GLY A 182 17.88 14.66 2.66
N TRP A 183 19.20 14.68 2.66
CA TRP A 183 20.03 15.74 3.21
C TRP A 183 20.38 16.76 2.13
N TYR A 184 20.02 18.03 2.34
CA TYR A 184 20.20 19.12 1.39
C TYR A 184 20.61 20.42 2.12
N PRO A 185 21.10 21.45 1.41
CA PRO A 185 21.27 22.77 1.99
C PRO A 185 19.98 23.28 2.62
N GLU A 186 20.06 23.97 3.75
CA GLU A 186 18.90 24.42 4.54
C GLU A 186 17.83 25.21 3.75
N TYR A 187 18.23 25.96 2.72
CA TYR A 187 17.33 26.73 1.86
C TYR A 187 16.48 25.87 0.92
N TRP A 188 16.87 24.60 0.69
CA TRP A 188 16.32 23.78 -0.39
C TRP A 188 14.83 23.48 -0.21
N GLU A 189 14.33 23.30 1.03
CA GLU A 189 12.89 23.10 1.24
C GLU A 189 12.07 24.33 0.83
N PHE A 190 12.53 25.53 1.18
CA PHE A 190 11.82 26.77 0.89
C PHE A 190 11.75 27.01 -0.63
N THR A 191 12.87 26.87 -1.34
CA THR A 191 12.92 27.05 -2.79
C THR A 191 12.15 25.95 -3.52
N LYS A 192 12.26 24.69 -3.09
CA LYS A 192 11.50 23.56 -3.67
C LYS A 192 10.00 23.71 -3.48
N ALA A 193 9.51 24.16 -2.32
CA ALA A 193 8.07 24.33 -2.08
C ALA A 193 7.43 25.39 -3.02
N HIS A 194 8.22 26.36 -3.50
CA HIS A 194 7.83 27.30 -4.56
C HIS A 194 7.95 26.67 -5.96
N TYR A 195 9.02 25.93 -6.25
CA TYR A 195 9.23 25.24 -7.54
C TYR A 195 8.07 24.31 -7.94
N VAL A 196 7.52 23.58 -6.97
CA VAL A 196 6.60 22.47 -7.24
C VAL A 196 5.12 22.87 -7.29
N THR A 197 4.80 24.17 -7.25
CA THR A 197 3.43 24.67 -7.07
C THR A 197 3.06 25.81 -8.04
N LEU A 198 1.92 25.65 -8.73
CA LEU A 198 1.33 26.62 -9.67
C LEU A 198 0.16 27.42 -9.09
N LEU A 199 0.03 27.47 -7.76
CA LEU A 199 -1.08 28.11 -7.04
C LEU A 199 -0.54 29.19 -6.10
N ASP A 200 -0.93 30.44 -6.35
CA ASP A 200 -0.42 31.64 -5.67
C ASP A 200 -0.58 31.56 -4.14
N ASP A 201 -1.70 31.03 -3.65
CA ASP A 201 -2.01 31.02 -2.23
C ASP A 201 -1.15 30.02 -1.42
N TRP A 202 -0.51 29.04 -2.05
CA TRP A 202 0.48 28.20 -1.39
C TRP A 202 1.77 29.00 -1.08
N GLN A 203 2.19 29.90 -1.98
CA GLN A 203 3.45 30.64 -1.85
C GLN A 203 3.42 31.62 -0.66
N ASP A 204 2.30 32.32 -0.45
CA ASP A 204 2.12 33.17 0.73
C ASP A 204 2.07 32.36 2.03
N ASN A 205 1.47 31.16 1.99
CA ASN A 205 1.24 30.38 3.20
C ASN A 205 2.44 29.51 3.59
N VAL A 206 3.30 29.08 2.66
CA VAL A 206 4.50 28.32 2.98
C VAL A 206 5.49 29.13 3.83
N ARG A 207 5.54 30.46 3.65
CA ARG A 207 6.31 31.41 4.49
C ARG A 207 5.89 31.41 5.96
N THR A 208 4.70 30.89 6.29
CA THR A 208 4.26 30.74 7.69
C THR A 208 4.78 29.47 8.36
N ALA A 209 5.15 28.46 7.57
CA ALA A 209 5.56 27.13 8.03
C ALA A 209 7.05 26.82 7.80
N ILE A 210 7.71 27.52 6.87
CA ILE A 210 9.11 27.32 6.50
C ILE A 210 9.84 28.66 6.59
N SER A 211 11.04 28.67 7.18
CA SER A 211 11.90 29.86 7.21
C SER A 211 12.13 30.40 5.80
N PRO A 212 12.00 31.72 5.56
CA PRO A 212 12.19 32.29 4.23
C PRO A 212 13.68 32.40 3.86
N TYR A 213 13.98 32.01 2.62
CA TYR A 213 15.28 32.15 1.96
C TYR A 213 15.05 32.87 0.62
N ASP A 214 14.72 34.16 0.69
CA ASP A 214 14.22 34.94 -0.45
C ASP A 214 15.28 35.21 -1.52
N LEU A 215 16.55 35.35 -1.12
CA LEU A 215 17.66 35.51 -2.05
C LEU A 215 17.96 34.21 -2.80
N GLU A 216 17.93 33.09 -2.08
CA GLU A 216 18.06 31.74 -2.63
C GLU A 216 16.90 31.40 -3.56
N LEU A 217 15.68 31.83 -3.24
CA LEU A 217 14.52 31.69 -4.13
C LEU A 217 14.70 32.50 -5.42
N ALA A 218 15.11 33.77 -5.35
CA ALA A 218 15.38 34.58 -6.53
C ALA A 218 16.50 33.99 -7.41
N ALA A 219 17.57 33.47 -6.79
CA ALA A 219 18.65 32.77 -7.49
C ALA A 219 18.16 31.47 -8.16
N GLU A 220 17.40 30.65 -7.44
CA GLU A 220 16.83 29.41 -7.98
C GLU A 220 15.83 29.70 -9.12
N GLU A 221 14.97 30.72 -9.03
CA GLU A 221 14.07 31.13 -10.12
C GLU A 221 14.83 31.57 -11.40
N ILE A 222 16.03 32.15 -11.27
CA ILE A 222 16.90 32.43 -12.41
C ILE A 222 17.40 31.11 -13.03
N LEU A 223 17.84 30.17 -12.18
CA LEU A 223 18.32 28.86 -12.62
C LEU A 223 17.20 28.01 -13.24
N TRP A 224 15.99 28.00 -12.71
CA TRP A 224 14.84 27.25 -13.25
C TRP A 224 14.53 27.66 -14.70
N ARG A 225 14.64 28.95 -15.00
CA ARG A 225 14.35 29.51 -16.34
C ARG A 225 15.50 29.34 -17.33
N ARG A 226 16.76 29.33 -16.86
CA ARG A 226 17.95 29.32 -17.72
C ARG A 226 18.63 27.96 -17.84
N LEU A 227 18.51 27.13 -16.81
CA LEU A 227 19.20 25.85 -16.63
C LEU A 227 18.23 24.81 -15.99
N PRO A 228 17.13 24.45 -16.68
CA PRO A 228 16.25 23.37 -16.23
C PRO A 228 16.99 22.03 -16.26
N GLU A 229 16.73 21.19 -15.26
CA GLU A 229 17.28 19.82 -15.14
C GLU A 229 18.81 19.69 -15.42
N PRO A 230 19.69 20.43 -14.74
CA PRO A 230 21.11 20.50 -15.07
C PRO A 230 21.90 19.20 -14.80
N GLY A 231 21.31 18.23 -14.11
CA GLY A 231 21.84 16.87 -13.93
C GLY A 231 21.34 15.85 -14.96
N THR A 232 20.32 16.18 -15.77
CA THR A 232 19.92 15.38 -16.94
C THR A 232 21.02 15.47 -18.01
N ALA A 233 21.23 14.39 -18.77
CA ALA A 233 22.23 14.41 -19.84
C ALA A 233 21.75 15.30 -21.00
N MET A 234 22.57 16.27 -21.42
CA MET A 234 22.18 17.29 -22.38
C MET A 234 23.29 17.59 -23.38
N THR A 235 22.92 17.78 -24.64
CA THR A 235 23.81 18.28 -25.70
C THR A 235 23.50 19.75 -25.96
N THR A 236 24.40 20.64 -25.59
CA THR A 236 24.23 22.09 -25.74
C THR A 236 24.96 22.57 -27.00
N HIS A 237 24.25 23.26 -27.89
CA HIS A 237 24.84 23.86 -29.10
C HIS A 237 25.02 25.37 -28.89
N PHE A 238 26.27 25.84 -28.76
CA PHE A 238 26.56 27.26 -28.58
C PHE A 238 27.73 27.72 -29.46
N ARG A 239 27.48 28.76 -30.29
CA ARG A 239 28.46 29.36 -31.22
C ARG A 239 29.22 28.34 -32.09
N GLY A 240 28.52 27.29 -32.55
CA GLY A 240 29.11 26.23 -33.37
C GLY A 240 29.95 25.19 -32.61
N LYS A 241 30.11 25.32 -31.29
CA LYS A 241 30.60 24.24 -30.43
C LYS A 241 29.44 23.39 -29.96
N VAL A 242 29.65 22.07 -29.97
CA VAL A 242 28.81 21.10 -29.27
C VAL A 242 29.47 20.83 -27.93
N VAL A 243 28.71 20.98 -26.84
CA VAL A 243 29.14 20.61 -25.49
C VAL A 243 28.20 19.51 -25.00
N GLU A 244 28.75 18.33 -24.77
CA GLU A 244 28.01 17.21 -24.17
C GLU A 244 28.18 17.24 -22.67
N HIS A 245 27.08 17.40 -21.94
CA HIS A 245 27.00 17.22 -20.50
C HIS A 245 26.46 15.80 -20.26
N PRO A 246 27.28 14.85 -19.76
CA PRO A 246 26.86 13.44 -19.61
C PRO A 246 25.79 13.22 -18.53
N GLY A 247 25.46 14.26 -17.76
CA GLY A 247 24.65 14.18 -16.54
C GLY A 247 25.43 13.59 -15.37
N SER A 248 24.82 13.59 -14.18
CA SER A 248 25.36 12.88 -13.02
C SER A 248 24.84 11.45 -12.95
N TYR A 249 25.60 10.56 -12.32
CA TYR A 249 25.23 9.17 -12.08
C TYR A 249 25.54 8.78 -10.62
N PRO A 250 24.92 7.72 -10.10
CA PRO A 250 25.39 7.07 -8.88
C PRO A 250 26.88 6.72 -8.95
N SER A 251 27.57 6.75 -7.81
CA SER A 251 28.97 6.31 -7.73
C SER A 251 29.13 4.83 -8.10
N ALA A 252 30.30 4.46 -8.61
CA ALA A 252 30.62 3.05 -8.89
C ALA A 252 30.46 2.17 -7.62
N THR A 253 30.85 2.69 -6.46
CA THR A 253 30.65 2.04 -5.15
C THR A 253 29.18 1.80 -4.83
N TRP A 254 28.27 2.71 -5.20
CA TRP A 254 26.83 2.49 -5.03
C TRP A 254 26.27 1.46 -6.02
N LEU A 255 26.73 1.50 -7.28
CA LEU A 255 26.36 0.49 -8.28
C LEU A 255 26.82 -0.91 -7.87
N GLU A 256 28.02 -1.02 -7.31
CA GLU A 256 28.59 -2.27 -6.78
C GLU A 256 27.93 -2.70 -5.45
N ALA A 257 27.63 -1.75 -4.56
CA ALA A 257 26.86 -2.05 -3.35
C ALA A 257 25.46 -2.54 -3.73
N ARG A 258 24.79 -1.94 -4.73
CA ARG A 258 23.48 -2.41 -5.21
C ARG A 258 23.52 -3.72 -5.98
N SER A 259 24.57 -4.01 -6.75
CA SER A 259 24.70 -5.33 -7.39
C SER A 259 24.94 -6.44 -6.37
N LYS A 260 25.61 -6.12 -5.24
CA LYS A 260 25.75 -7.00 -4.07
C LYS A 260 24.52 -7.01 -3.15
N LEU A 261 23.67 -5.98 -3.22
CA LEU A 261 22.33 -5.92 -2.63
C LEU A 261 21.23 -6.32 -3.64
N GLN A 262 21.54 -7.22 -4.58
CA GLN A 262 20.53 -8.20 -4.96
C GLN A 262 20.14 -8.91 -3.67
N ALA A 263 18.95 -8.60 -3.17
CA ALA A 263 18.51 -9.11 -1.89
C ALA A 263 18.50 -10.64 -1.93
N ASP A 264 19.03 -11.27 -0.87
CA ASP A 264 18.67 -12.64 -0.54
C ASP A 264 17.14 -12.66 -0.37
N ASP A 265 16.47 -13.19 -1.39
CA ASP A 265 15.11 -12.76 -1.73
C ASP A 265 14.05 -13.27 -0.74
N LEU A 266 13.05 -12.44 -0.47
CA LEU A 266 11.75 -12.90 0.04
C LEU A 266 10.81 -13.20 -1.13
N TRP A 267 11.19 -14.29 -1.81
CA TRP A 267 10.51 -15.10 -2.84
C TRP A 267 11.01 -15.03 -4.27
N SER A 268 12.21 -15.61 -4.48
CA SER A 268 12.53 -16.25 -5.75
C SER A 268 11.84 -17.63 -5.80
N PHE A 269 10.99 -17.83 -6.81
CA PHE A 269 10.59 -19.16 -7.24
C PHE A 269 10.72 -19.24 -8.76
N THR A 270 11.66 -20.08 -9.19
CA THR A 270 11.89 -20.44 -10.59
C THR A 270 10.64 -20.99 -11.26
N ASP A 271 10.48 -20.69 -12.55
CA ASP A 271 9.55 -21.42 -13.43
C ASP A 271 9.67 -22.93 -13.24
N SER A 272 8.53 -23.59 -13.06
CA SER A 272 8.37 -25.00 -13.42
C SER A 272 7.20 -25.13 -14.38
N THR A 273 7.52 -25.13 -15.66
CA THR A 273 6.64 -25.63 -16.71
C THR A 273 6.38 -27.12 -16.47
N ASP A 274 5.15 -27.51 -16.13
CA ASP A 274 4.36 -28.54 -16.83
C ASP A 274 2.95 -28.71 -16.20
N LEU A 275 2.16 -29.61 -16.76
CA LEU A 275 0.86 -30.16 -16.33
C LEU A 275 -0.39 -29.43 -16.86
N SER A 276 -0.76 -29.85 -18.07
CA SER A 276 -2.09 -29.62 -18.67
C SER A 276 -3.19 -30.48 -18.02
N PRO A 277 -4.46 -30.02 -18.01
CA PRO A 277 -5.56 -30.77 -17.39
C PRO A 277 -6.19 -31.79 -18.36
N THR A 278 -6.43 -33.01 -17.87
CA THR A 278 -7.32 -34.00 -18.53
C THR A 278 -8.66 -34.12 -17.80
N ALA A 279 -9.70 -34.55 -18.51
CA ALA A 279 -11.09 -34.24 -18.15
C ALA A 279 -11.89 -35.39 -17.51
N GLY A 280 -12.82 -35.01 -16.61
CA GLY A 280 -14.16 -35.60 -16.50
C GLY A 280 -14.44 -36.70 -15.46
N SER A 281 -15.46 -36.49 -14.59
CA SER A 281 -16.60 -37.41 -14.39
C SER A 281 -17.57 -37.02 -13.22
N ASN A 282 -18.81 -37.50 -13.29
CA ASN A 282 -19.96 -37.17 -12.42
C ASN A 282 -20.18 -38.16 -11.24
N VAL A 283 -20.51 -37.64 -10.04
CA VAL A 283 -21.02 -38.35 -8.83
C VAL A 283 -21.69 -37.30 -7.86
N PRO A 284 -21.98 -37.48 -6.53
CA PRO A 284 -22.80 -36.53 -5.74
C PRO A 284 -22.04 -35.43 -4.95
N TYR A 285 -22.79 -34.49 -4.35
CA TYR A 285 -22.31 -33.34 -3.54
C TYR A 285 -22.83 -33.38 -2.09
N ASN A 286 -22.07 -32.83 -1.13
CA ASN A 286 -22.53 -32.46 0.22
C ASN A 286 -22.44 -30.93 0.38
N SER A 287 -23.27 -30.29 1.24
CA SER A 287 -22.91 -28.96 1.73
C SER A 287 -21.71 -29.06 2.65
N ARG A 288 -20.83 -28.07 2.53
CA ARG A 288 -19.87 -27.66 3.55
C ARG A 288 -19.84 -26.13 3.56
N SER A 289 -19.12 -25.57 4.52
CA SER A 289 -19.14 -24.15 4.88
C SER A 289 -17.78 -23.84 5.51
N TRP A 290 -17.19 -22.68 5.23
CA TRP A 290 -15.75 -22.50 5.48
C TRP A 290 -15.39 -21.03 5.71
N VAL A 291 -14.21 -20.77 6.29
CA VAL A 291 -13.77 -19.43 6.70
C VAL A 291 -12.32 -19.21 6.28
N ALA A 292 -12.00 -18.07 5.64
CA ALA A 292 -10.73 -17.87 4.94
C ALA A 292 -10.15 -16.44 5.02
N THR A 293 -9.34 -16.19 6.05
CA THR A 293 -8.26 -15.17 6.15
C THR A 293 -8.54 -13.67 5.99
N LEU A 294 -8.05 -12.93 7.00
CA LEU A 294 -7.21 -11.75 6.89
C LEU A 294 -6.26 -11.80 8.11
N GLU A 295 -5.28 -10.89 8.21
CA GLU A 295 -4.07 -11.12 9.01
C GLU A 295 -4.23 -10.92 10.53
N GLY A 296 -3.67 -11.83 11.33
CA GLY A 296 -3.83 -11.88 12.80
C GLY A 296 -3.33 -10.68 13.62
N ARG A 297 -2.68 -9.68 13.01
CA ARG A 297 -2.36 -8.39 13.68
C ARG A 297 -3.56 -7.44 13.78
N MET A 298 -4.71 -7.79 13.19
CA MET A 298 -5.93 -6.96 13.12
C MET A 298 -7.00 -7.27 14.18
N ARG A 299 -6.78 -8.27 15.04
CA ARG A 299 -7.77 -8.83 15.99
C ARG A 299 -8.41 -7.80 16.93
N SER A 300 -7.63 -6.85 17.46
CA SER A 300 -8.10 -5.83 18.41
C SER A 300 -8.92 -4.69 17.78
N VAL A 301 -8.90 -4.55 16.45
CA VAL A 301 -9.52 -3.41 15.74
C VAL A 301 -10.74 -3.84 14.93
N PHE A 302 -10.77 -5.07 14.41
CA PHE A 302 -11.77 -5.49 13.40
C PHE A 302 -12.73 -6.61 13.83
N GLY A 303 -12.52 -7.27 14.98
CA GLY A 303 -13.41 -8.32 15.50
C GLY A 303 -13.66 -9.43 14.47
N HIS A 304 -14.93 -9.78 14.21
CA HIS A 304 -15.32 -10.80 13.22
C HIS A 304 -14.83 -10.53 11.78
N LYS A 305 -14.51 -9.27 11.46
CA LYS A 305 -13.99 -8.85 10.14
C LYS A 305 -12.48 -9.04 10.00
N ALA A 306 -11.80 -9.55 11.03
CA ALA A 306 -10.39 -9.96 10.94
C ALA A 306 -10.16 -11.10 9.94
N TYR A 307 -11.22 -11.81 9.53
CA TYR A 307 -11.18 -12.85 8.51
C TYR A 307 -12.18 -12.57 7.38
N HIS A 308 -11.89 -13.04 6.17
CA HIS A 308 -12.87 -13.13 5.08
C HIS A 308 -13.65 -14.46 5.13
N TRP A 309 -14.92 -14.45 4.75
CA TRP A 309 -15.87 -15.54 4.96
C TRP A 309 -16.61 -15.89 3.67
N GLY A 310 -16.98 -17.16 3.51
CA GLY A 310 -17.78 -17.63 2.38
C GLY A 310 -18.45 -18.96 2.65
N VAL A 311 -19.07 -19.53 1.62
CA VAL A 311 -19.66 -20.88 1.64
C VAL A 311 -19.00 -21.70 0.53
N LEU A 312 -18.70 -22.97 0.77
CA LEU A 312 -18.06 -23.80 -0.25
C LEU A 312 -18.61 -25.25 -0.22
N ILE A 313 -19.30 -25.66 -1.28
CA ILE A 313 -20.07 -26.92 -1.35
C ILE A 313 -19.17 -28.02 -1.90
N VAL A 314 -19.05 -29.15 -1.20
CA VAL A 314 -17.97 -30.14 -1.39
C VAL A 314 -18.49 -31.58 -1.33
N PRO A 315 -18.16 -32.45 -2.30
CA PRO A 315 -18.56 -33.86 -2.32
C PRO A 315 -18.42 -34.64 -0.99
N LYS A 316 -19.34 -35.59 -0.78
CA LYS A 316 -19.31 -36.51 0.38
C LYS A 316 -18.10 -37.44 0.30
N GLU A 317 -17.87 -38.01 -0.88
CA GLU A 317 -16.74 -38.87 -1.18
C GLU A 317 -15.55 -38.09 -1.75
N LYS A 318 -14.35 -38.31 -1.22
CA LYS A 318 -13.11 -37.90 -1.89
C LYS A 318 -12.84 -38.84 -3.07
N ARG A 319 -13.01 -38.34 -4.30
CA ARG A 319 -12.55 -38.99 -5.53
C ARG A 319 -11.60 -38.04 -6.29
N PRO A 320 -10.53 -38.54 -6.94
CA PRO A 320 -9.66 -37.70 -7.76
C PRO A 320 -10.46 -36.90 -8.80
N GLY A 321 -10.08 -35.64 -9.01
CA GLY A 321 -10.73 -34.75 -9.99
C GLY A 321 -12.09 -34.18 -9.57
N ARG A 322 -12.60 -34.46 -8.36
CA ARG A 322 -13.88 -33.93 -7.89
C ARG A 322 -13.76 -32.67 -7.04
N VAL A 323 -13.90 -31.56 -7.72
CA VAL A 323 -13.78 -30.19 -7.21
C VAL A 323 -15.05 -29.70 -6.51
N ALA A 324 -14.85 -28.73 -5.64
CA ALA A 324 -15.87 -28.05 -4.83
C ALA A 324 -16.35 -26.73 -5.48
N HIS A 325 -17.35 -26.08 -4.90
CA HIS A 325 -17.91 -24.82 -5.42
C HIS A 325 -17.88 -23.73 -4.35
N ALA A 326 -17.08 -22.67 -4.51
CA ALA A 326 -17.00 -21.55 -3.57
C ALA A 326 -17.96 -20.42 -3.95
N PHE A 327 -18.54 -19.78 -2.93
CA PHE A 327 -19.47 -18.68 -3.03
C PHE A 327 -19.14 -17.64 -1.96
N GLU A 328 -18.97 -16.39 -2.36
CA GLU A 328 -18.59 -15.30 -1.46
C GLU A 328 -19.21 -13.96 -1.91
N ALA A 329 -19.38 -13.04 -0.97
CA ALA A 329 -19.44 -11.61 -1.30
C ALA A 329 -18.06 -11.01 -1.04
N THR A 330 -17.51 -10.30 -2.02
CA THR A 330 -16.20 -9.66 -1.90
C THR A 330 -16.20 -8.28 -2.55
N ASP A 331 -15.53 -7.33 -1.90
CA ASP A 331 -15.14 -6.04 -2.47
C ASP A 331 -13.69 -6.04 -2.96
N ALA A 332 -12.98 -7.18 -2.83
CA ALA A 332 -11.58 -7.30 -3.18
C ALA A 332 -11.34 -6.92 -4.65
N SER A 333 -10.33 -6.08 -4.86
CA SER A 333 -9.76 -5.83 -6.17
C SER A 333 -8.44 -6.56 -6.30
N VAL A 334 -8.24 -7.22 -7.44
CA VAL A 334 -6.94 -7.73 -7.85
C VAL A 334 -6.33 -6.72 -8.83
N ILE A 335 -5.01 -6.57 -8.80
CA ILE A 335 -4.29 -5.84 -9.85
C ILE A 335 -4.03 -6.84 -10.97
N ASP A 336 -4.55 -6.57 -12.16
CA ASP A 336 -4.20 -7.32 -13.36
C ASP A 336 -2.69 -7.15 -13.65
N PRO A 337 -1.89 -8.22 -13.68
CA PRO A 337 -0.43 -8.13 -13.70
C PRO A 337 0.16 -7.63 -15.03
N VAL A 338 -0.65 -7.54 -16.09
CA VAL A 338 -0.22 -7.10 -17.43
C VAL A 338 -0.58 -5.64 -17.66
N THR A 339 -1.79 -5.26 -17.27
CA THR A 339 -2.34 -3.90 -17.50
C THR A 339 -2.18 -2.97 -16.30
N PHE A 340 -1.79 -3.52 -15.13
CA PHE A 340 -1.72 -2.84 -13.83
C PHE A 340 -3.03 -2.18 -13.38
N ARG A 341 -4.16 -2.58 -13.98
CA ARG A 341 -5.49 -2.06 -13.64
C ARG A 341 -6.13 -2.89 -12.54
N MET A 342 -6.83 -2.20 -11.65
CA MET A 342 -7.71 -2.82 -10.67
C MET A 342 -8.92 -3.46 -11.35
N THR A 343 -9.26 -4.69 -10.98
CA THR A 343 -10.51 -5.35 -11.41
C THR A 343 -11.75 -4.81 -10.69
N ASN A 344 -11.58 -4.15 -9.54
CA ASN A 344 -12.65 -3.51 -8.77
C ASN A 344 -12.22 -2.16 -8.15
N PRO A 345 -11.91 -1.12 -8.96
CA PRO A 345 -11.40 0.16 -8.46
C PRO A 345 -12.42 0.90 -7.58
N SER A 346 -13.72 0.66 -7.78
CA SER A 346 -14.81 1.21 -6.97
C SER A 346 -14.96 0.53 -5.60
N MET A 347 -14.26 -0.58 -5.32
CA MET A 347 -14.41 -1.40 -4.11
C MET A 347 -15.89 -1.71 -3.83
N GLU A 348 -16.60 -2.12 -4.87
CA GLU A 348 -18.01 -2.48 -4.78
C GLU A 348 -18.15 -3.93 -4.34
N TRP A 349 -19.07 -4.19 -3.43
CA TRP A 349 -19.45 -5.56 -3.07
C TRP A 349 -20.00 -6.25 -4.31
N ARG A 350 -19.36 -7.36 -4.67
CA ARG A 350 -19.76 -8.23 -5.78
C ARG A 350 -20.01 -9.63 -5.23
N TYR A 351 -21.03 -10.29 -5.77
CA TYR A 351 -21.18 -11.73 -5.62
C TYR A 351 -20.11 -12.41 -6.49
N ASN A 352 -19.48 -13.46 -5.97
CA ASN A 352 -18.49 -14.23 -6.70
C ASN A 352 -18.72 -15.73 -6.47
N ALA A 353 -18.92 -16.46 -7.56
CA ALA A 353 -19.08 -17.91 -7.59
C ALA A 353 -17.90 -18.54 -8.33
N ARG A 354 -17.16 -19.41 -7.65
CA ARG A 354 -16.06 -20.18 -8.23
C ARG A 354 -16.44 -21.65 -8.24
N LEU A 355 -17.08 -22.07 -9.32
CA LEU A 355 -17.45 -23.46 -9.51
C LEU A 355 -16.20 -24.27 -9.92
N GLY A 356 -15.93 -25.37 -9.24
CA GLY A 356 -14.87 -26.29 -9.64
C GLY A 356 -13.49 -25.93 -9.07
N VAL A 357 -13.41 -25.54 -7.80
CA VAL A 357 -12.16 -25.27 -7.07
C VAL A 357 -11.69 -26.45 -6.24
N ASP A 358 -10.37 -26.62 -6.08
CA ASP A 358 -9.79 -27.50 -5.05
C ASP A 358 -9.41 -26.66 -3.81
N PRO A 359 -10.04 -26.89 -2.64
CA PRO A 359 -9.73 -26.14 -1.42
C PRO A 359 -8.31 -26.36 -0.90
N GLU A 360 -7.70 -27.53 -1.12
CA GLU A 360 -6.37 -27.86 -0.59
C GLU A 360 -5.24 -27.15 -1.36
N LEU A 361 -5.50 -26.68 -2.59
CA LEU A 361 -4.57 -25.83 -3.36
C LEU A 361 -4.54 -24.37 -2.88
N SER A 362 -5.50 -23.96 -2.03
CA SER A 362 -5.56 -22.58 -1.52
C SER A 362 -4.67 -22.40 -0.29
N HIS A 363 -3.49 -21.79 -0.47
CA HIS A 363 -2.61 -21.38 0.63
C HIS A 363 -3.25 -20.34 1.58
N LYS A 364 -4.40 -19.76 1.22
CA LYS A 364 -5.17 -18.79 2.04
C LYS A 364 -6.29 -19.44 2.87
N LEU A 365 -6.51 -20.75 2.76
CA LEU A 365 -7.57 -21.42 3.51
C LEU A 365 -7.09 -21.86 4.90
N LEU A 366 -7.51 -21.14 5.95
CA LEU A 366 -7.15 -21.46 7.34
C LEU A 366 -7.84 -22.72 7.86
N GLY A 367 -9.15 -22.83 7.60
CA GLY A 367 -10.01 -23.77 8.29
C GLY A 367 -11.47 -23.72 7.83
N GLN A 368 -12.24 -24.63 8.39
CA GLN A 368 -13.22 -25.36 7.61
C GLN A 368 -14.25 -26.01 8.54
N LEU A 369 -15.42 -25.38 8.70
CA LEU A 369 -16.48 -25.74 9.65
C LEU A 369 -17.75 -26.23 8.94
N VAL A 370 -17.97 -27.55 8.90
CA VAL A 370 -19.14 -28.15 8.25
C VAL A 370 -20.40 -27.95 9.09
N VAL A 371 -21.43 -27.32 8.52
CA VAL A 371 -22.70 -26.97 9.22
C VAL A 371 -23.98 -27.61 8.64
N GLY A 372 -23.88 -28.55 7.70
CA GLY A 372 -25.05 -29.10 7.01
C GLY A 372 -24.75 -30.28 6.08
N GLU A 373 -25.80 -30.84 5.49
CA GLU A 373 -25.73 -31.72 4.32
C GLU A 373 -26.81 -31.27 3.30
N ILE A 374 -26.49 -31.29 1.99
CA ILE A 374 -27.40 -30.90 0.89
C ILE A 374 -27.93 -32.19 0.25
N PRO A 375 -29.24 -32.30 -0.04
CA PRO A 375 -29.80 -33.46 -0.73
C PRO A 375 -29.19 -33.68 -2.12
N GLU A 376 -29.07 -34.94 -2.52
CA GLU A 376 -28.67 -35.30 -3.88
C GLU A 376 -29.65 -34.72 -4.92
N GLY A 377 -29.13 -34.17 -6.01
CA GLY A 377 -29.91 -33.52 -7.07
C GLY A 377 -29.82 -31.99 -7.12
N ALA A 378 -29.24 -31.33 -6.10
CA ALA A 378 -28.94 -29.89 -6.17
C ALA A 378 -27.82 -29.63 -7.21
N ALA A 379 -28.21 -29.27 -8.44
CA ALA A 379 -27.28 -28.94 -9.51
C ALA A 379 -26.43 -27.70 -9.16
N PRO A 380 -25.14 -27.61 -9.57
CA PRO A 380 -24.28 -26.46 -9.27
C PRO A 380 -24.89 -25.10 -9.67
N LYS A 381 -25.59 -25.05 -10.82
CA LYS A 381 -26.31 -23.85 -11.28
C LYS A 381 -27.46 -23.43 -10.36
N ALA A 382 -28.11 -24.38 -9.66
CA ALA A 382 -29.14 -24.06 -8.67
C ALA A 382 -28.55 -23.53 -7.35
N LEU A 383 -27.30 -23.89 -7.03
CA LEU A 383 -26.56 -23.33 -5.89
C LEU A 383 -26.09 -21.90 -6.20
N ASP A 384 -25.58 -21.67 -7.40
CA ASP A 384 -25.20 -20.36 -7.94
C ASP A 384 -26.37 -19.36 -7.83
N THR A 385 -27.51 -19.64 -8.48
CA THR A 385 -28.72 -18.81 -8.38
C THR A 385 -29.25 -18.67 -6.94
N PHE A 386 -29.05 -19.66 -6.06
CA PHE A 386 -29.46 -19.57 -4.66
C PHE A 386 -28.58 -18.60 -3.85
N PHE A 387 -27.27 -18.61 -4.05
CA PHE A 387 -26.34 -17.72 -3.35
C PHE A 387 -26.29 -16.31 -3.97
N GLU A 388 -26.51 -16.17 -5.28
CA GLU A 388 -26.68 -14.87 -5.96
C GLU A 388 -27.86 -14.08 -5.39
N ALA A 389 -28.93 -14.76 -4.99
CA ALA A 389 -30.11 -14.15 -4.36
C ALA A 389 -29.89 -13.69 -2.91
N VAL A 390 -28.74 -13.97 -2.29
CA VAL A 390 -28.41 -13.49 -0.94
C VAL A 390 -27.97 -12.02 -1.00
N PRO A 391 -28.66 -11.08 -0.29
CA PRO A 391 -28.36 -9.66 -0.40
C PRO A 391 -26.90 -9.31 -0.11
N LEU A 392 -26.27 -8.59 -1.05
CA LEU A 392 -24.90 -8.11 -0.90
C LEU A 392 -24.78 -7.06 0.22
N PRO A 393 -23.60 -6.97 0.88
CA PRO A 393 -23.39 -6.00 1.96
C PRO A 393 -23.56 -4.55 1.49
N VAL A 394 -24.23 -3.73 2.29
CA VAL A 394 -24.44 -2.31 2.02
C VAL A 394 -23.29 -1.49 2.62
N ARG A 395 -22.68 -0.61 1.80
CA ARG A 395 -21.61 0.31 2.23
C ARG A 395 -22.15 1.39 3.19
N ASN A 396 -21.29 1.89 4.07
CA ASN A 396 -21.56 3.04 4.95
C ASN A 396 -22.79 2.87 5.86
N THR A 397 -22.98 1.66 6.40
CA THR A 397 -24.04 1.33 7.36
C THR A 397 -23.50 1.27 8.78
N GLU A 398 -24.38 1.44 9.77
CA GLU A 398 -24.07 1.16 11.18
C GLU A 398 -25.05 0.10 11.71
N PRO A 399 -24.59 -1.08 12.15
CA PRO A 399 -23.20 -1.56 12.08
C PRO A 399 -22.73 -1.82 10.64
N GLN A 400 -21.46 -1.54 10.37
CA GLN A 400 -20.85 -1.70 9.04
C GLN A 400 -20.89 -3.16 8.56
N GLN A 401 -21.52 -3.41 7.42
CA GLN A 401 -21.66 -4.75 6.83
C GLN A 401 -20.41 -5.20 6.04
N GLY A 402 -20.30 -6.51 5.76
CA GLY A 402 -19.27 -7.08 4.90
C GLY A 402 -19.48 -8.56 4.59
N CYS A 403 -18.44 -9.28 4.14
CA CYS A 403 -18.51 -10.71 3.79
C CYS A 403 -19.05 -11.61 4.93
N VAL A 404 -18.80 -11.25 6.20
CA VAL A 404 -19.41 -11.89 7.38
C VAL A 404 -20.93 -11.77 7.35
N THR A 405 -21.46 -10.56 7.10
CA THR A 405 -22.90 -10.28 7.01
C THR A 405 -23.56 -11.11 5.91
N TRP A 406 -22.93 -11.15 4.73
CA TRP A 406 -23.41 -11.97 3.61
C TRP A 406 -23.39 -13.46 3.97
N SER A 407 -22.31 -13.94 4.59
CA SER A 407 -22.17 -15.35 4.99
C SER A 407 -23.21 -15.76 6.03
N MET A 408 -23.52 -14.91 7.02
CA MET A 408 -24.60 -15.17 7.98
C MET A 408 -25.98 -15.18 7.31
N ASN A 409 -26.23 -14.30 6.33
CA ASN A 409 -27.46 -14.31 5.55
C ASN A 409 -27.57 -15.58 4.67
N ALA A 410 -26.47 -16.04 4.08
CA ALA A 410 -26.40 -17.29 3.33
C ALA A 410 -26.67 -18.52 4.22
N LEU A 411 -26.08 -18.59 5.41
CA LEU A 411 -26.36 -19.65 6.39
C LEU A 411 -27.83 -19.64 6.84
N ARG A 412 -28.41 -18.47 7.12
CA ARG A 412 -29.84 -18.32 7.45
C ARG A 412 -30.75 -18.79 6.32
N ALA A 413 -30.37 -18.54 5.06
CA ALA A 413 -31.08 -19.05 3.89
C ALA A 413 -30.97 -20.58 3.77
N LEU A 414 -29.79 -21.15 4.03
CA LEU A 414 -29.58 -22.61 4.04
C LEU A 414 -30.37 -23.30 5.15
N GLN A 415 -30.46 -22.71 6.34
CA GLN A 415 -31.31 -23.21 7.44
C GLN A 415 -32.78 -23.21 7.04
N LYS A 416 -33.31 -22.10 6.50
CA LYS A 416 -34.68 -22.02 5.96
C LYS A 416 -34.97 -23.05 4.85
N ARG A 417 -33.93 -23.50 4.13
CA ARG A 417 -34.03 -24.51 3.06
C ARG A 417 -33.89 -25.95 3.58
N GLY A 418 -33.50 -26.15 4.84
CA GLY A 418 -33.17 -27.46 5.41
C GLY A 418 -31.81 -28.03 4.95
N TRP A 419 -30.91 -27.19 4.44
CA TRP A 419 -29.59 -27.56 3.90
C TRP A 419 -28.41 -27.26 4.84
N ALA A 420 -28.68 -26.46 5.87
CA ALA A 420 -27.84 -26.30 7.06
C ALA A 420 -28.63 -26.78 8.28
N TRP A 421 -27.90 -27.20 9.31
CA TRP A 421 -28.47 -27.63 10.57
C TRP A 421 -29.04 -26.45 11.37
N ASP A 422 -30.00 -26.72 12.25
CA ASP A 422 -30.53 -25.71 13.14
C ASP A 422 -29.54 -25.47 14.29
N PHE A 423 -29.07 -24.23 14.39
CA PHE A 423 -28.15 -23.73 15.42
C PHE A 423 -28.17 -22.20 15.41
N ASP A 424 -27.82 -21.60 16.55
CA ASP A 424 -27.76 -20.15 16.69
C ASP A 424 -26.62 -19.55 15.85
N LEU A 425 -26.98 -18.67 14.91
CA LEU A 425 -26.02 -18.05 13.99
C LEU A 425 -25.11 -17.00 14.65
N ASP A 426 -25.57 -16.35 15.72
CA ASP A 426 -24.77 -15.36 16.44
C ASP A 426 -23.75 -16.05 17.35
N VAL A 427 -24.11 -17.18 17.97
CA VAL A 427 -23.15 -18.06 18.67
C VAL A 427 -22.16 -18.70 17.70
N PHE A 428 -22.63 -19.24 16.57
CA PHE A 428 -21.74 -19.81 15.53
C PHE A 428 -20.71 -18.81 15.01
N LYS A 429 -21.10 -17.55 14.85
CA LYS A 429 -20.22 -16.46 14.40
C LYS A 429 -19.06 -16.21 15.38
N ASP A 430 -19.29 -16.37 16.68
CA ASP A 430 -18.23 -16.27 17.71
C ASP A 430 -17.36 -17.54 17.74
N ASP A 431 -17.97 -18.73 17.70
CA ASP A 431 -17.27 -20.03 17.65
C ASP A 431 -16.34 -20.14 16.42
N ALA A 432 -16.83 -19.71 15.26
CA ALA A 432 -16.07 -19.74 14.01
C ALA A 432 -14.91 -18.74 14.00
N LEU A 433 -15.05 -17.61 14.70
CA LEU A 433 -13.96 -16.67 14.93
C LEU A 433 -12.88 -17.26 15.84
N ALA A 434 -13.27 -17.87 16.96
CA ALA A 434 -12.34 -18.54 17.89
C ALA A 434 -11.59 -19.70 17.23
N TYR A 435 -12.28 -20.48 16.38
CA TYR A 435 -11.66 -21.53 15.57
C TYR A 435 -10.64 -20.95 14.56
N ALA A 436 -10.94 -19.84 13.88
CA ALA A 436 -9.99 -19.20 12.96
C ALA A 436 -8.74 -18.64 13.70
N ASP A 437 -8.93 -18.06 14.88
CA ASP A 437 -7.86 -17.58 15.77
C ASP A 437 -6.94 -18.71 16.28
N ASP A 438 -7.42 -19.94 16.37
CA ASP A 438 -6.56 -21.09 16.65
C ASP A 438 -5.84 -21.58 15.38
N ARG A 439 -6.56 -21.71 14.26
CA ARG A 439 -6.01 -22.16 12.97
C ARG A 439 -4.86 -21.29 12.45
N ILE A 440 -4.83 -19.99 12.76
CA ILE A 440 -3.74 -19.09 12.32
C ILE A 440 -2.41 -19.34 13.04
N LYS A 441 -2.39 -20.11 14.15
CA LYS A 441 -1.16 -20.57 14.82
C LYS A 441 -0.34 -21.58 14.00
N GLY A 442 -0.84 -22.02 12.85
CA GLY A 442 -0.10 -22.84 11.90
C GLY A 442 0.19 -24.24 12.43
N LYS A 443 1.45 -24.51 12.81
CA LYS A 443 1.88 -25.80 13.38
C LYS A 443 1.41 -25.98 14.84
N ASP A 444 1.20 -24.89 15.57
CA ASP A 444 0.83 -24.88 16.98
C ASP A 444 -0.71 -24.79 17.18
N ALA A 445 -1.47 -24.97 16.11
CA ALA A 445 -2.93 -24.99 16.13
C ALA A 445 -3.43 -26.32 16.72
N THR A 446 -4.37 -26.24 17.65
CA THR A 446 -5.05 -27.39 18.28
C THR A 446 -6.29 -27.82 17.49
N GLU A 447 -6.89 -26.91 16.75
CA GLU A 447 -8.08 -27.14 15.92
C GLU A 447 -7.72 -27.75 14.55
N PRO A 448 -8.44 -28.79 14.09
CA PRO A 448 -8.15 -29.46 12.84
C PRO A 448 -8.52 -28.61 11.62
N LYS A 449 -7.84 -28.88 10.48
CA LYS A 449 -8.14 -28.35 9.14
C LYS A 449 -9.57 -28.66 8.62
N LEU A 450 -10.37 -29.44 9.33
CA LEU A 450 -11.75 -29.81 9.01
C LEU A 450 -12.46 -30.17 10.31
N LYS A 451 -13.54 -29.46 10.66
CA LYS A 451 -14.33 -29.68 11.88
C LYS A 451 -15.83 -29.70 11.55
N TYR A 452 -16.59 -30.58 12.18
CA TYR A 452 -18.06 -30.58 12.08
C TYR A 452 -18.64 -29.76 13.24
N TYR A 453 -19.53 -28.82 12.93
CA TYR A 453 -20.16 -27.96 13.93
C TYR A 453 -21.40 -28.64 14.53
N LEU A 454 -21.38 -28.95 15.82
CA LEU A 454 -22.52 -29.50 16.58
C LEU A 454 -23.17 -30.79 16.03
N LYS A 455 -22.44 -31.60 15.24
CA LYS A 455 -22.97 -32.89 14.72
C LYS A 455 -23.28 -33.87 15.86
N ASP A 456 -22.40 -33.95 16.86
CA ASP A 456 -22.51 -34.95 17.93
C ASP A 456 -23.61 -34.66 18.97
N LYS A 457 -24.07 -33.40 19.09
CA LYS A 457 -25.13 -33.05 20.06
C LYS A 457 -26.53 -33.54 19.68
N ARG A 458 -26.80 -33.80 18.39
CA ARG A 458 -28.09 -34.37 17.94
C ARG A 458 -28.11 -35.91 17.91
N CYS A 459 -26.94 -36.56 17.86
CA CYS A 459 -26.85 -38.01 18.04
C CYS A 459 -27.01 -38.45 19.51
N GLN A 460 -27.24 -37.53 20.44
CA GLN A 460 -27.46 -37.80 21.87
C GLN A 460 -28.89 -37.53 22.35
N SER A 461 -29.80 -37.07 21.45
CA SER A 461 -31.18 -36.69 21.83
C SER A 461 -32.28 -37.66 21.40
N ASP A 462 -31.99 -38.64 20.53
CA ASP A 462 -32.95 -39.63 20.04
C ASP A 462 -32.54 -41.05 20.47
N GLY A 463 -33.30 -41.66 21.41
CA GLY A 463 -33.14 -43.07 21.77
C GLY A 463 -33.16 -43.37 23.28
N GLY A 464 -34.29 -43.10 23.94
CA GLY A 464 -34.43 -43.32 25.39
C GLY A 464 -35.89 -43.40 25.86
N VAL A 465 -36.68 -44.31 25.27
CA VAL A 465 -37.99 -44.71 25.78
C VAL A 465 -38.04 -46.24 25.79
N ASP A 466 -38.48 -46.80 26.92
CA ASP A 466 -38.60 -48.24 27.17
C ASP A 466 -39.55 -48.96 26.19
N GLU A 467 -39.18 -50.17 25.78
CA GLU A 467 -40.14 -51.25 25.56
C GLU A 467 -39.43 -52.62 25.70
N ALA A 468 -39.55 -53.23 26.87
CA ALA A 468 -39.07 -54.58 27.16
C ALA A 468 -40.25 -55.46 27.60
N ASP A 469 -40.94 -56.06 26.63
CA ASP A 469 -42.00 -57.04 26.87
C ASP A 469 -42.00 -58.14 25.78
N LYS A 470 -41.05 -59.08 25.87
CA LYS A 470 -41.11 -60.48 25.38
C LYS A 470 -39.81 -61.26 25.65
#